data_AF-A0AAD5AF34-F1
#
_entry.id   AF-A0AAD5AF34-F1
#
_cell.length_a   1.000
_cell.length_b   1.000
_cell.length_c   1.000
_cell.angle_alpha   90.00
_cell.angle_beta   90.00
_cell.angle_gamma   90.00
#
_symmetry.space_group_name_H-M   'P 1'
#
loop_
_entity.id
_entity.type
_entity.pdbx_description
1 polymer ?
#
loop_
_entity_poly.entity_id
_entity_poly.type
_entity_poly.pdbx_seq_one_letter_code
_entity_poly.pdbx_strand_id
1 'polypeptide(L)'
;DVKVVFCPIVSRAGTDIEAAQSRLTREKPTMMIVLHHTFDPEHNAPSSSSWDIGNIMMMVDVLFYEDSGLLKCPKNNETIK
;
A
#
# COMPACT_ATOMS: atom_id res chain seq x y z
N ASP A 1 4.70 -5.94 18.61
CA ASP A 1 5.66 -5.50 17.58
C ASP A 1 5.06 -5.79 16.22
N VAL A 2 4.99 -4.81 15.33
CA VAL A 2 4.36 -4.90 13.99
C VAL A 2 5.36 -4.40 12.97
N LYS A 3 5.60 -5.18 11.91
CA LYS A 3 6.43 -4.72 10.79
C LYS A 3 5.56 -3.86 9.87
N VAL A 4 6.06 -2.68 9.49
CA VAL A 4 5.44 -1.83 8.47
C VAL A 4 6.28 -1.89 7.22
N VAL A 5 5.65 -2.15 6.08
CA VAL A 5 6.31 -2.29 4.78
C VAL A 5 5.71 -1.30 3.81
N PHE A 6 6.54 -0.49 3.17
CA PHE A 6 6.11 0.40 2.11
C PHE A 6 6.32 -0.28 0.76
N CYS A 7 5.27 -0.36 -0.04
CA CYS A 7 5.27 -0.97 -1.37
C CYS A 7 4.90 0.10 -2.41
N PRO A 8 5.88 0.79 -3.01
CA PRO A 8 5.61 1.69 -4.12
C PRO A 8 5.22 0.92 -5.37
N ILE A 9 4.09 1.29 -5.96
CA ILE A 9 3.65 0.73 -7.24
C ILE A 9 4.39 1.46 -8.36
N VAL A 10 5.36 0.76 -8.95
CA VAL A 10 6.22 1.27 -10.03
C VAL A 10 5.95 0.56 -11.35
N SER A 11 5.38 -0.65 -11.29
CA SER A 11 5.04 -1.45 -12.46
C SER A 11 3.54 -1.73 -12.49
N ARG A 12 3.09 -2.72 -11.74
CA ARG A 12 1.71 -3.16 -11.59
C ARG A 12 1.52 -3.58 -10.14
N ALA A 13 0.37 -3.23 -9.56
CA ALA A 13 0.06 -3.49 -8.16
C ALA A 13 0.38 -4.93 -7.73
N GLY A 14 -0.10 -5.93 -8.46
CA GLY A 14 0.15 -7.34 -8.12
C GLY A 14 1.63 -7.72 -8.12
N THR A 15 2.39 -7.31 -9.13
CA THR A 15 3.82 -7.65 -9.25
C THR A 15 4.65 -7.03 -8.14
N ASP A 16 4.42 -5.75 -7.84
CA ASP A 16 5.18 -5.05 -6.80
C ASP A 16 4.81 -5.58 -5.40
N ILE A 17 3.54 -5.89 -5.15
CA ILE A 17 3.06 -6.50 -3.89
C ILE A 17 3.68 -7.90 -3.69
N GLU A 18 3.67 -8.76 -4.72
CA GLU A 18 4.29 -10.09 -4.65
C GLU A 18 5.81 -10.00 -4.39
N ALA A 19 6.49 -9.06 -5.05
CA ALA A 19 7.92 -8.83 -4.83
C ALA A 19 8.21 -8.36 -3.41
N ALA A 20 7.42 -7.43 -2.86
CA ALA A 20 7.55 -6.97 -1.48
C ALA A 20 7.29 -8.11 -0.49
N GLN A 21 6.26 -8.92 -0.74
CA GLN A 21 5.90 -10.07 0.09
C GLN A 21 7.00 -11.13 0.14
N SER A 22 7.67 -11.41 -0.99
CA SER A 22 8.73 -12.43 -1.06
C SER A 22 9.88 -12.19 -0.07
N ARG A 23 10.02 -10.96 0.41
CA ARG A 23 11.06 -10.53 1.36
C ARG A 23 10.62 -10.60 2.83
N LEU A 24 9.36 -10.92 3.11
CA LEU A 24 8.80 -10.93 4.46
C LEU A 24 8.98 -12.30 5.13
N THR A 25 9.46 -12.29 6.37
CA THR A 25 9.42 -13.48 7.23
C THR A 25 8.06 -13.59 7.91
N ARG A 26 7.51 -14.82 8.00
CA ARG A 26 6.16 -15.10 8.55
C ARG A 26 6.04 -14.93 10.07
N GLU A 27 7.12 -14.52 10.73
CA GLU A 27 7.26 -14.56 12.20
C GLU A 27 6.62 -13.38 12.91
N LYS A 28 6.36 -12.28 12.18
CA LYS A 28 5.78 -11.07 12.77
C LYS A 28 4.60 -10.57 11.94
N PRO A 29 3.54 -10.08 12.59
CA PRO A 29 2.44 -9.42 11.91
C PRO A 29 2.96 -8.24 11.08
N THR A 30 2.53 -8.16 9.83
CA THR A 30 2.97 -7.13 8.88
C THR A 30 1.80 -6.29 8.39
N MET A 31 1.94 -4.97 8.43
CA MET A 31 1.10 -4.00 7.75
C MET A 31 1.82 -3.55 6.47
N MET A 32 1.15 -3.61 5.33
CA MET A 32 1.69 -3.13 4.07
C MET A 32 0.98 -1.86 3.64
N ILE A 33 1.75 -0.82 3.36
CA ILE A 33 1.29 0.46 2.83
C ILE A 33 1.62 0.46 1.33
N VAL A 34 0.59 0.38 0.51
CA VAL A 34 0.68 0.37 -0.95
C VAL A 34 0.61 1.80 -1.44
N LEU A 35 1.72 2.31 -1.97
CA LEU A 35 1.87 3.70 -2.42
C LEU A 35 1.58 3.76 -3.92
N HIS A 36 0.41 4.29 -4.28
CA HIS A 36 0.01 4.54 -5.66
C HIS A 36 0.51 5.92 -6.07
N HIS A 37 1.52 5.94 -6.95
CA HIS A 37 2.07 7.20 -7.45
C HIS A 37 1.11 7.85 -8.46
N THR A 38 0.57 9.00 -8.10
CA THR A 38 -0.36 9.77 -8.93
C THR A 38 -0.39 11.23 -8.49
N PHE A 39 -0.61 12.16 -9.42
CA PHE A 39 -0.89 13.56 -9.10
C PHE A 39 -2.40 13.82 -8.92
N ASP A 40 -3.25 12.87 -9.34
CA ASP A 40 -4.71 12.99 -9.30
C ASP A 40 -5.26 12.51 -7.95
N PRO A 41 -5.82 13.39 -7.11
CA PRO A 41 -6.39 13.02 -5.80
C PRO A 41 -7.67 12.18 -5.92
N GLU A 42 -8.33 12.18 -7.08
CA GLU A 42 -9.55 11.40 -7.36
C GLU A 42 -9.21 10.07 -8.06
N HIS A 43 -7.92 9.74 -8.19
CA HIS A 43 -7.49 8.52 -8.86
C HIS A 43 -8.05 7.27 -8.17
N ASN A 44 -8.84 6.50 -8.93
CA ASN A 44 -9.39 5.24 -8.45
C ASN A 44 -8.36 4.11 -8.56
N ALA A 45 -7.41 4.08 -7.63
CA ALA A 45 -6.42 3.01 -7.57
C ALA A 45 -7.10 1.68 -7.17
N PRO A 46 -6.77 0.56 -7.84
CA PRO A 46 -7.33 -0.75 -7.52
C PRO A 46 -7.05 -1.11 -6.06
N SER A 47 -8.06 -1.66 -5.38
CA SER A 47 -7.96 -2.03 -3.97
C SER A 47 -7.02 -3.23 -3.81
N SER A 48 -6.02 -3.09 -2.95
CA SER A 48 -5.11 -4.18 -2.57
C SER A 48 -5.74 -5.19 -1.60
N SER A 49 -6.89 -4.86 -1.02
CA SER A 49 -7.56 -5.68 0.01
C SER A 49 -8.03 -7.07 -0.43
N SER A 50 -8.16 -7.32 -1.74
CA SER A 50 -8.60 -8.61 -2.29
C SER A 50 -7.47 -9.63 -2.41
N TRP A 51 -6.21 -9.23 -2.23
CA TRP A 51 -5.11 -10.17 -2.23
C TRP A 51 -5.09 -10.92 -0.88
N ASP A 52 -5.42 -12.21 -0.90
CA ASP A 52 -5.29 -13.09 0.26
C ASP A 52 -3.81 -13.40 0.50
N ILE A 53 -3.16 -12.60 1.35
CA ILE A 53 -1.73 -12.66 1.60
C ILE A 53 -1.49 -13.05 3.05
N GLY A 54 -1.40 -14.35 3.33
CA GLY A 54 -1.53 -14.93 4.68
C GLY A 54 -0.68 -14.38 5.84
N ASN A 55 0.41 -13.61 5.62
CA ASN A 55 1.18 -12.97 6.71
C ASN A 55 0.96 -11.45 6.83
N ILE A 56 0.24 -10.87 5.88
CA ILE A 56 -0.12 -9.46 5.89
C ILE A 56 -1.44 -9.35 6.62
N MET A 57 -1.41 -8.72 7.79
CA MET A 57 -2.63 -8.50 8.58
C MET A 57 -3.54 -7.46 7.92
N MET A 58 -2.94 -6.48 7.24
CA MET A 58 -3.65 -5.37 6.64
C MET A 58 -2.85 -4.77 5.49
N MET A 59 -3.54 -4.48 4.39
CA MET A 59 -3.04 -3.63 3.31
C MET A 59 -3.78 -2.30 3.31
N VAL A 60 -3.02 -1.23 3.14
CA VAL A 60 -3.46 0.15 3.19
C VAL A 60 -3.07 0.80 1.87
N ASP A 61 -4.07 1.12 1.04
CA ASP A 61 -3.86 1.81 -0.23
C ASP A 61 -3.85 3.32 -0.03
N VAL A 62 -2.75 3.98 -0.39
CA VAL A 62 -2.62 5.44 -0.31
C VAL A 62 -2.18 6.04 -1.64
N LEU A 63 -2.67 7.24 -1.93
CA LEU A 63 -2.21 8.04 -3.06
C LEU A 63 -1.06 8.95 -2.63
N PHE A 64 0.03 8.95 -3.40
CA PHE A 64 1.24 9.72 -3.12
C PHE A 64 1.74 10.41 -4.40
N TYR A 65 2.33 11.59 -4.23
CA TYR A 65 3.04 12.32 -5.28
C TYR A 65 4.38 12.83 -4.75
N GLU A 66 5.46 12.66 -5.52
CA GLU A 66 6.85 12.93 -5.09
C GLU A 66 7.05 14.31 -4.45
N ASP A 67 6.46 15.36 -5.03
CA ASP A 67 6.61 16.73 -4.56
C ASP A 67 5.73 17.09 -3.36
N SER A 68 4.64 16.35 -3.15
CA SER A 68 3.56 16.71 -2.21
C SER A 68 3.37 15.71 -1.08
N GLY A 69 4.01 14.55 -1.13
CA GLY A 69 3.80 13.48 -0.18
C GLY A 69 2.47 12.78 -0.39
N LEU A 70 1.83 12.39 0.71
CA LEU A 70 0.48 11.82 0.68
C LEU A 70 -0.53 12.88 0.23
N LEU A 71 -1.35 12.53 -0.76
CA LEU A 71 -2.38 13.44 -1.25
C LEU A 71 -3.46 13.68 -0.19
N LYS A 72 -4.01 14.90 -0.18
CA LYS A 72 -5.20 15.24 0.61
C LYS A 72 -6.44 14.81 -0.15
N CYS A 73 -6.88 13.56 0.02
CA CYS A 73 -8.06 13.01 -0.63
C CYS A 73 -8.88 12.14 0.35
N PRO A 74 -10.17 11.86 0.04
CA PRO A 74 -11.00 11.01 0.88
C PRO A 74 -10.35 9.65 1.18
N LYS A 75 -9.76 9.01 0.15
CA LYS A 75 -9.08 7.70 0.28
C LYS A 75 -8.00 7.69 1.36
N ASN A 76 -7.10 8.69 1.35
CA ASN A 76 -6.05 8.80 2.36
C ASN A 76 -6.64 9.20 3.73
N ASN A 77 -7.60 10.12 3.77
CA ASN A 77 -8.18 10.62 5.03
C ASN A 77 -8.99 9.55 5.77
N GLU A 78 -9.65 8.63 5.06
CA GLU A 78 -10.36 7.50 5.65
C GLU A 78 -9.40 6.43 6.19
N THR A 79 -8.24 6.28 5.54
CA THR A 79 -7.25 5.25 5.87
C THR A 79 -6.30 5.67 7.01
N ILE A 80 -6.16 6.97 7.27
CA ILE A 80 -5.25 7.54 8.30
C ILE A 80 -5.98 7.82 9.64
N LYS A 81 -7.22 7.34 9.82
CA LYS A 81 -7.98 7.51 11.07
C LYS A 81 -7.61 6.52 12.17
#